data_AF-A0A6A3QKZ6-F1
#
_entry.id   AF-A0A6A3QKZ6-F1
#
_cell.length_a   1.000
_cell.length_b   1.000
_cell.length_c   1.000
_cell.angle_alpha   90.00
_cell.angle_beta   90.00
_cell.angle_gamma   90.00
#
_symmetry.space_group_name_H-M   'P 1'
#
loop_
_entity.id
_entity.type
_entity.pdbx_description
1 polymer ?
#
loop_
_entity_poly.entity_id
_entity_poly.type
_entity_poly.pdbx_seq_one_letter_code
_entity_poly.pdbx_strand_id
1 'polypeptide(L)'
;MSCLRSLVGGNQRPTNERFLAPKKTPFELAQHYVPILKWLPHYQVGQDLKFDLVAGITVAMMLIPQEVSLSTIMHVPAHHGLYTAATAPLVYALFGSSTVLSVASGSEVALLTGSILEPIED
;
A
#
# COMPACT_ATOMS: atom_id res chain seq x y z
N MET A 1 49.10 5.71 -38.04
CA MET A 1 48.52 5.46 -36.69
C MET A 1 47.19 6.22 -36.47
N SER A 2 46.39 6.44 -37.52
CA SER A 2 45.13 7.22 -37.49
C SER A 2 43.87 6.34 -37.51
N CYS A 3 43.96 5.10 -38.01
CA CYS A 3 42.83 4.16 -38.07
C CYS A 3 42.38 3.69 -36.67
N LEU A 4 43.30 3.61 -35.71
CA LEU A 4 43.00 3.16 -34.34
C LEU A 4 42.22 4.20 -33.52
N ARG A 5 42.20 5.47 -33.96
CA ARG A 5 41.35 6.53 -33.38
C ARG A 5 39.89 6.47 -33.85
N SER A 6 39.61 5.73 -34.92
CA SER A 6 38.25 5.54 -35.45
C SER A 6 37.47 4.42 -34.76
N LEU A 7 38.17 3.49 -34.09
CA LEU A 7 37.55 2.40 -33.32
C LEU A 7 37.14 2.84 -31.90
N VAL A 8 37.75 3.92 -31.39
CA VAL A 8 37.24 4.65 -30.23
C VAL A 8 36.24 5.70 -30.76
N GLY A 9 35.17 5.19 -31.38
CA GLY A 9 34.02 6.01 -31.70
C GLY A 9 33.48 6.57 -30.39
N GLY A 10 33.70 7.86 -30.16
CA GLY A 10 33.02 8.63 -29.14
C GLY A 10 31.54 8.55 -29.39
N ASN A 11 30.90 7.55 -28.78
CA ASN A 11 29.46 7.33 -28.84
C ASN A 11 28.79 8.41 -27.98
N GLN A 12 28.74 9.62 -28.50
CA GLN A 12 27.80 10.63 -28.02
C GLN A 12 26.41 10.11 -28.40
N ARG A 13 25.83 9.32 -27.50
CA ARG A 13 24.42 8.93 -27.59
C ARG A 13 23.64 10.24 -27.75
N PRO A 14 22.81 10.39 -28.78
CA PRO A 14 22.01 11.58 -28.92
C PRO A 14 21.12 11.67 -27.68
N THR A 15 21.42 12.59 -26.78
CA THR A 15 20.54 12.98 -25.68
C THR A 15 19.38 13.73 -26.28
N ASN A 16 18.50 12.97 -26.92
CA ASN A 16 17.26 13.43 -27.52
C ASN A 16 16.37 13.97 -26.40
N GLU A 17 16.14 15.28 -26.40
CA GLU A 17 15.23 15.95 -25.47
C GLU A 17 13.79 15.41 -25.54
N ARG A 18 13.45 14.71 -26.63
CA ARG A 18 12.21 13.94 -26.78
C ARG A 18 12.00 12.83 -25.73
N PHE A 19 13.06 12.31 -25.12
CA PHE A 19 12.98 11.26 -24.08
C PHE A 19 13.20 11.80 -22.66
N LEU A 20 13.32 13.12 -22.48
CA LEU A 20 13.30 13.69 -21.14
C LEU A 20 11.91 13.46 -20.54
N ALA A 21 11.84 12.66 -19.48
CA ALA A 21 10.63 12.54 -18.68
C ALA A 21 10.17 13.95 -18.30
N PRO A 22 8.86 14.27 -18.45
CA PRO A 22 8.36 15.59 -18.13
C PRO A 22 8.74 15.91 -16.68
N LYS A 23 9.24 17.14 -16.44
CA LYS A 23 9.53 17.62 -15.08
C LYS A 23 8.21 17.61 -14.30
N LYS A 24 8.02 16.58 -13.48
CA LYS A 24 6.84 16.44 -12.63
C LYS A 24 6.79 17.62 -11.66
N THR A 25 5.66 18.30 -11.61
CA THR A 25 5.43 19.37 -10.64
C THR A 25 5.46 18.77 -9.23
N PRO A 26 5.76 19.55 -8.16
CA PRO A 26 5.73 19.04 -6.79
C PRO A 26 4.35 18.47 -6.41
N PHE A 27 3.30 18.98 -7.04
CA PHE A 27 1.93 18.48 -6.90
C PHE A 27 1.74 17.08 -7.52
N GLU A 28 2.28 16.84 -8.72
CA GLU A 28 2.27 15.51 -9.33
C GLU A 28 3.15 14.49 -8.58
N LEU A 29 4.21 14.95 -7.92
CA LEU A 29 4.98 14.12 -6.99
C LEU A 29 4.14 13.73 -5.76
N ALA A 30 3.43 14.69 -5.16
CA ALA A 30 2.55 14.42 -4.02
C ALA A 30 1.42 13.44 -4.38
N GLN A 31 0.82 13.57 -5.56
CA GLN A 31 -0.18 12.62 -6.08
C GLN A 31 0.39 11.21 -6.35
N HIS A 32 1.71 11.10 -6.52
CA HIS A 32 2.37 9.80 -6.69
C HIS A 32 2.58 9.07 -5.35
N TYR A 33 2.90 9.81 -4.27
CA TYR A 33 3.10 9.23 -2.95
C TYR A 33 1.81 9.06 -2.14
N VAL A 34 0.82 9.91 -2.37
CA VAL A 34 -0.48 9.86 -1.69
C VAL A 34 -1.59 9.76 -2.75
N PRO A 35 -1.85 8.54 -3.27
CA PRO A 35 -2.81 8.31 -4.34
C PRO A 35 -4.24 8.75 -3.99
N ILE A 36 -4.56 8.91 -2.70
CA ILE A 36 -5.86 9.47 -2.25
C ILE A 36 -6.18 10.82 -2.88
N LEU A 37 -5.18 11.67 -3.09
CA LEU A 37 -5.35 13.00 -3.66
C LEU A 37 -5.70 12.97 -5.15
N LYS A 38 -5.54 11.81 -5.82
CA LYS A 38 -5.86 11.63 -7.24
C LYS A 38 -7.31 11.18 -7.45
N TRP A 39 -7.78 10.22 -6.65
CA TRP A 39 -9.11 9.63 -6.82
C TRP A 39 -10.21 10.37 -6.06
N LEU A 40 -9.91 10.93 -4.88
CA LEU A 40 -10.89 11.65 -4.05
C LEU A 40 -11.61 12.81 -4.78
N PRO A 41 -10.95 13.66 -5.60
CA PRO A 41 -11.65 14.73 -6.32
C PRO A 41 -12.54 14.24 -7.48
N HIS A 42 -12.36 13.00 -7.94
CA HIS A 42 -13.18 12.40 -9.00
C HIS A 42 -14.30 11.50 -8.42
N TYR A 43 -14.43 11.45 -7.09
CA TYR A 43 -15.34 10.56 -6.39
C TYR A 43 -16.78 11.12 -6.36
N GLN A 44 -17.75 10.33 -6.81
CA GLN A 44 -19.16 10.76 -6.87
C GLN A 44 -19.89 10.39 -5.58
N VAL A 45 -19.75 11.27 -4.58
CA VAL A 45 -20.30 11.09 -3.21
C VAL A 45 -21.79 10.72 -3.20
N GLY A 46 -22.59 11.18 -4.15
CA GLY A 46 -24.03 10.92 -4.19
C GLY A 46 -24.41 9.46 -4.50
N GLN A 47 -23.58 8.73 -5.24
CA GLN A 47 -23.85 7.36 -5.68
C GLN A 47 -22.92 6.35 -5.00
N ASP A 48 -21.62 6.64 -4.97
CA ASP A 48 -20.58 5.69 -4.56
C ASP A 48 -20.57 5.50 -3.03
N LEU A 49 -20.86 6.55 -2.26
CA LEU A 49 -20.81 6.51 -0.79
C LEU A 49 -21.74 5.45 -0.20
N LYS A 50 -22.90 5.21 -0.83
CA LYS A 50 -23.86 4.20 -0.36
C LYS A 50 -23.31 2.79 -0.51
N PHE A 51 -22.66 2.53 -1.64
CA PHE A 51 -22.04 1.23 -1.91
C PHE A 51 -20.81 1.02 -1.04
N ASP A 52 -19.97 2.04 -0.87
CA ASP A 52 -18.79 1.99 -0.02
C ASP A 52 -19.13 1.82 1.45
N LEU A 53 -20.24 2.41 1.93
CA LEU A 53 -20.71 2.21 3.30
C LEU A 53 -21.12 0.75 3.53
N VAL A 54 -21.89 0.17 2.61
CA VAL A 54 -22.33 -1.24 2.72
C VAL A 54 -21.13 -2.18 2.60
N ALA A 55 -20.23 -1.92 1.66
CA ALA A 55 -18.99 -2.69 1.50
C ALA A 55 -18.11 -2.59 2.75
N GLY A 56 -17.91 -1.39 3.29
CA GLY A 56 -17.13 -1.13 4.50
C GLY A 56 -17.69 -1.83 5.73
N ILE A 57 -19.00 -1.80 5.93
CA ILE A 57 -19.67 -2.54 7.02
C ILE A 57 -19.46 -4.04 6.84
N THR A 58 -19.63 -4.56 5.63
CA THR A 58 -19.45 -5.99 5.33
C THR A 58 -18.01 -6.44 5.63
N VAL A 59 -17.02 -5.66 5.18
CA VAL A 59 -15.60 -5.91 5.45
C VAL A 59 -15.31 -5.84 6.94
N ALA A 60 -15.82 -4.83 7.65
CA ALA A 60 -15.63 -4.70 9.10
C ALA A 60 -16.21 -5.91 9.87
N MET A 61 -17.41 -6.37 9.50
CA MET A 61 -18.04 -7.54 10.11
C MET A 61 -17.24 -8.82 9.90
N MET A 62 -16.50 -8.94 8.79
CA MET A 62 -15.59 -10.07 8.54
C MET A 62 -14.25 -9.93 9.28
N LEU A 63 -13.68 -8.72 9.31
CA LEU A 63 -12.37 -8.45 9.91
C LEU A 63 -12.38 -8.60 11.44
N ILE A 64 -13.44 -8.17 12.12
CA ILE A 64 -13.55 -8.24 13.58
C ILE A 64 -13.32 -9.67 14.10
N PRO A 65 -14.09 -10.69 13.70
CA PRO A 65 -13.88 -12.06 14.17
C PRO A 65 -12.57 -12.66 13.65
N GLN A 66 -12.14 -12.32 12.43
CA GLN A 66 -10.89 -12.81 11.85
C GLN A 66 -9.68 -12.39 12.70
N GLU A 67 -9.56 -11.10 13.01
CA GLU A 67 -8.40 -10.53 13.72
C GLU A 67 -8.41 -10.88 15.21
N VAL A 68 -9.60 -11.06 15.82
CA VAL A 68 -9.73 -11.62 17.17
C VAL A 68 -9.22 -13.06 17.20
N SER A 69 -9.56 -13.88 16.21
CA SER A 69 -9.00 -15.24 16.12
C SER A 69 -7.48 -15.23 15.92
N LEU A 70 -6.95 -14.33 15.08
CA LEU A 70 -5.51 -14.20 14.85
C LEU A 70 -4.76 -13.76 16.12
N SER A 71 -5.33 -12.86 16.92
CA SER A 71 -4.73 -12.47 18.21
C SER A 71 -4.58 -13.64 19.18
N THR A 72 -5.54 -14.57 19.16
CA THR A 72 -5.48 -15.78 19.98
C THR A 72 -4.36 -16.71 19.51
N ILE A 73 -4.12 -16.79 18.19
CA ILE A 73 -3.05 -17.61 17.59
C ILE A 73 -1.66 -17.07 17.97
N MET A 74 -1.49 -15.75 18.08
CA MET A 74 -0.23 -15.13 18.50
C MET A 74 -0.11 -14.97 20.03
N HIS A 75 -1.01 -15.60 20.81
CA HIS A 75 -1.06 -15.54 22.28
C HIS A 75 -1.21 -14.13 22.89
N VAL A 76 -1.65 -13.13 22.13
CA VAL A 76 -1.87 -11.78 22.66
C VAL A 76 -3.34 -11.54 23.04
N PRO A 77 -3.61 -10.56 23.93
CA PRO A 77 -4.98 -10.16 24.24
C PRO A 77 -5.80 -9.74 23.00
N ALA A 78 -7.08 -10.14 22.97
CA ALA A 78 -7.97 -9.94 21.82
C ALA A 78 -8.14 -8.48 21.35
N HIS A 79 -7.97 -7.52 22.26
CA HIS A 79 -8.08 -6.09 21.92
C HIS A 79 -6.97 -5.62 20.98
N HIS A 80 -5.81 -6.29 20.93
CA HIS A 80 -4.77 -6.00 19.94
C HIS A 80 -5.19 -6.39 18.52
N GLY A 81 -5.92 -7.50 18.36
CA GLY A 81 -6.51 -7.87 17.07
C GLY A 81 -7.42 -6.77 16.51
N LEU A 82 -8.25 -6.16 17.37
CA LEU A 82 -9.14 -5.06 16.98
C LEU A 82 -8.37 -3.80 16.53
N TYR A 83 -7.23 -3.50 17.15
CA TYR A 83 -6.39 -2.38 16.72
C TYR A 83 -5.81 -2.62 15.33
N THR A 84 -5.32 -3.83 15.05
CA THR A 84 -4.80 -4.22 13.74
C THR A 84 -5.91 -4.19 12.68
N ALA A 85 -7.09 -4.71 13.02
CA ALA A 85 -8.28 -4.75 12.16
C ALA A 85 -8.71 -3.37 11.65
N ALA A 86 -8.57 -2.33 12.47
CA ALA A 86 -8.93 -0.96 12.10
C ALA A 86 -7.76 -0.21 11.44
N THR A 87 -6.55 -0.38 11.94
CA THR A 87 -5.39 0.41 11.53
C THR A 87 -4.88 0.00 10.15
N ALA A 88 -4.79 -1.29 9.84
CA ALA A 88 -4.26 -1.76 8.56
C ALA A 88 -5.10 -1.30 7.36
N PRO A 89 -6.45 -1.45 7.35
CA PRO A 89 -7.28 -0.93 6.27
C PRO A 89 -7.25 0.60 6.19
N LEU A 90 -7.17 1.31 7.32
CA LEU A 90 -7.12 2.78 7.35
C LEU A 90 -5.83 3.31 6.73
N VAL A 91 -4.68 2.72 7.08
CA VAL A 91 -3.39 3.06 6.48
C VAL A 91 -3.40 2.73 4.99
N TYR A 92 -3.94 1.58 4.60
CA TYR A 92 -4.07 1.22 3.19
C TYR A 92 -5.02 2.15 2.43
N ALA A 93 -6.12 2.63 3.03
CA ALA A 93 -7.02 3.58 2.37
C ALA A 93 -6.33 4.93 2.05
N LEU A 94 -5.38 5.37 2.88
CA LEU A 94 -4.64 6.63 2.69
C LEU A 94 -3.52 6.51 1.65
N PHE A 95 -2.76 5.43 1.69
CA PHE A 95 -1.56 5.24 0.85
C PHE A 95 -1.75 4.25 -0.30
N GLY A 96 -2.91 3.60 -0.39
CA GLY A 96 -3.21 2.54 -1.33
C GLY A 96 -3.39 3.05 -2.75
N SER A 97 -2.68 2.42 -3.68
CA SER A 97 -2.78 2.71 -5.11
C SER A 97 -4.13 2.24 -5.71
N SER A 98 -4.75 1.22 -5.11
CA SER A 98 -6.02 0.65 -5.55
C SER A 98 -7.15 0.92 -4.55
N THR A 99 -8.28 1.44 -5.05
CA THR A 99 -9.46 1.83 -4.27
C THR A 99 -10.38 0.66 -3.90
N VAL A 100 -10.22 -0.50 -4.55
CA VAL A 100 -11.09 -1.68 -4.36
C VAL A 100 -10.43 -2.80 -3.55
N LEU A 101 -9.14 -2.69 -3.28
CA LEU A 101 -8.41 -3.71 -2.53
C LEU A 101 -8.52 -3.40 -1.03
N SER A 102 -8.88 -4.41 -0.24
CA SER A 102 -8.83 -4.34 1.22
C SER A 102 -7.63 -5.14 1.72
N VAL A 103 -6.80 -4.53 2.57
CA VAL A 103 -5.61 -5.15 3.17
C VAL A 103 -5.82 -5.30 4.66
N ALA A 104 -5.52 -6.49 5.18
CA ALA A 104 -5.63 -6.86 6.59
C ALA A 104 -4.51 -7.84 6.97
N SER A 105 -4.42 -8.20 8.27
CA SER A 105 -3.42 -9.15 8.73
C SER A 105 -3.75 -10.56 8.24
N GLY A 106 -2.70 -11.32 7.92
CA GLY A 106 -2.81 -12.71 7.51
C GLY A 106 -2.40 -13.66 8.62
N SER A 107 -2.91 -14.90 8.57
CA SER A 107 -2.54 -15.95 9.52
C SER A 107 -1.04 -16.25 9.56
N GLU A 108 -0.36 -16.11 8.42
CA GLU A 108 1.10 -16.23 8.31
C GLU A 108 1.83 -15.28 9.28
N VAL A 109 1.41 -14.01 9.30
CA VAL A 109 2.01 -12.97 10.16
C VAL A 109 1.72 -13.25 11.62
N ALA A 110 0.51 -13.72 11.96
CA ALA A 110 0.15 -14.08 13.32
C ALA A 110 0.98 -15.25 13.85
N LEU A 111 1.22 -16.29 13.05
CA LEU A 111 2.06 -17.43 13.43
C LEU A 111 3.52 -17.01 13.65
N LEU A 112 4.07 -16.20 12.75
CA LEU A 112 5.43 -15.66 12.90
C LEU A 112 5.55 -14.73 14.11
N THR A 113 4.53 -13.94 14.40
CA THR A 113 4.53 -13.06 15.58
C THR A 113 4.44 -13.88 16.87
N GLY A 114 3.56 -14.88 16.90
CA GLY A 114 3.42 -15.78 18.05
C GLY A 114 4.70 -16.53 18.39
N SER A 115 5.42 -17.05 17.39
CA SER A 115 6.69 -17.75 17.62
C SER A 115 7.82 -16.86 18.13
N ILE A 116 7.79 -15.56 17.81
CA ILE A 116 8.74 -14.57 18.33
C ILE A 116 8.34 -14.10 19.73
N LEU A 117 7.05 -14.10 20.06
CA LEU A 117 6.55 -13.66 21.35
C LEU A 117 6.62 -14.75 22.43
N GLU A 118 6.51 -16.03 22.04
CA GLU A 118 6.61 -17.20 22.93
C GLU A 118 7.82 -17.18 23.88
N PRO A 119 9.07 -16.88 23.45
CA PRO A 119 10.21 -16.77 24.36
C PRO A 119 10.26 -15.50 25.22
N ILE A 120 9.34 -14.54 25.02
CA ILE A 120 9.24 -13.28 25.76
C ILE A 120 8.18 -13.39 26.88
N GLU A 121 7.28 -14.37 26.80
CA GLU A 121 6.22 -14.63 27.78
C GLU A 121 6.65 -15.43 29.02
N ASP A 122 7.97 -15.55 29.26
CA ASP A 122 8.60 -16.09 30.48
C ASP A 122 8.72 -15.05 31.62
#